data_AF-A0A1V1ZD92-F1
#
_entry.id   AF-A0A1V1ZD92-F1
#
_cell.length_a   1.000
_cell.length_b   1.000
_cell.length_c   1.000
_cell.angle_alpha   90.00
_cell.angle_beta   90.00
_cell.angle_gamma   90.00
#
_symmetry.space_group_name_H-M   'P 1'
#
loop_
_entity.id
_entity.type
_entity.pdbx_description
1 polymer ?
#
loop_
_entity_poly.entity_id
_entity_poly.type
_entity_poly.pdbx_seq_one_letter_code
_entity_poly.pdbx_strand_id
1 'polypeptide(L)'
;MDYYKIYRRFYRIGFEITKSFVMDEMKKAKIKGRPFTTAHNRICKNLRSYLETEYALNLINRFKEPYNLFQDRYTYYDGEEADVVDKILNDEILDSYHAINESGYNRFVANLALETVLRNSLIHYKSYKDYYELIYALGKYEFFFFENFENFSFRSSYFYKEMMDQLYPENKDNSIGGNNELESEVNKEIEQNELKHSQEHEETLGKLDQFNDNERFLVIHIIQKILDRDIKDTDVQFPTISATSFIKLMRIVGGFDDLKIFYQEANNNTAYSKVKKGLEYYSSDKSKQKLIDSTMSKLKDFDFGVIMDELEEIKTELLSNKNIYKR
;
A
#
# COMPACT_ATOMS: atom_id res chain seq x y z
N MET A 1 -9.77 -10.48 -23.61
CA MET A 1 -9.97 -10.34 -22.14
C MET A 1 -8.66 -9.81 -21.60
N ASP A 2 -8.66 -8.90 -20.62
CA ASP A 2 -7.41 -8.25 -20.17
C ASP A 2 -6.67 -9.14 -19.15
N TYR A 3 -5.76 -9.97 -19.65
CA TYR A 3 -4.98 -10.91 -18.83
C TYR A 3 -3.90 -10.20 -18.00
N TYR A 4 -3.32 -9.11 -18.51
CA TYR A 4 -2.39 -8.29 -17.75
C TYR A 4 -3.03 -7.70 -16.49
N LYS A 5 -4.29 -7.23 -16.58
CA LYS A 5 -5.03 -6.75 -15.41
C LYS A 5 -5.25 -7.84 -14.35
N ILE A 6 -5.48 -9.08 -14.77
CA ILE A 6 -5.57 -10.22 -13.84
C ILE A 6 -4.21 -10.47 -13.20
N TYR A 7 -3.15 -10.56 -14.01
CA TYR A 7 -1.78 -10.75 -13.53
C TYR A 7 -1.41 -9.68 -12.49
N ARG A 8 -1.54 -8.40 -12.85
CA ARG A 8 -1.22 -7.25 -11.99
C ARG A 8 -2.02 -7.25 -10.69
N ARG A 9 -3.30 -7.63 -10.73
CA ARG A 9 -4.15 -7.74 -9.53
C ARG A 9 -3.58 -8.79 -8.58
N PHE A 10 -3.32 -10.00 -9.06
CA PHE A 10 -2.82 -11.09 -8.22
C PHE A 10 -1.36 -10.86 -7.79
N TYR A 11 -0.55 -10.20 -8.62
CA TYR A 11 0.80 -9.76 -8.26
C TYR A 11 0.75 -8.83 -7.03
N ARG A 12 -0.07 -7.78 -7.09
CA ARG A 12 -0.23 -6.83 -5.97
C ARG A 12 -0.75 -7.50 -4.69
N ILE A 13 -1.77 -8.35 -4.81
CA ILE A 13 -2.32 -9.09 -3.67
C ILE A 13 -1.25 -10.00 -3.06
N GLY A 14 -0.55 -10.77 -3.90
CA GLY A 14 0.53 -11.65 -3.46
C GLY A 14 1.64 -10.88 -2.76
N PHE A 15 1.97 -9.68 -3.25
CA PHE A 15 3.03 -8.84 -2.70
C PHE A 15 2.69 -8.41 -1.28
N GLU A 16 1.50 -7.84 -1.08
CA GLU A 16 1.04 -7.40 0.25
C GLU A 16 0.93 -8.56 1.26
N ILE A 17 0.44 -9.72 0.82
CA ILE A 17 0.34 -10.92 1.65
C ILE A 17 1.74 -11.40 2.05
N THR A 18 2.66 -11.48 1.09
CA THR A 18 4.03 -11.96 1.34
C THR A 18 4.78 -11.00 2.26
N LYS A 19 4.67 -9.69 2.03
CA LYS A 19 5.25 -8.65 2.89
C LYS A 19 4.73 -8.76 4.32
N SER A 20 3.41 -8.82 4.49
CA SER A 20 2.77 -8.96 5.81
C SER A 20 3.22 -10.25 6.52
N PHE A 21 3.26 -11.38 5.81
CA PHE A 21 3.71 -12.66 6.35
C PHE A 21 5.15 -12.58 6.90
N VAL A 22 6.08 -12.00 6.13
CA VAL A 22 7.48 -11.87 6.55
C VAL A 22 7.60 -10.95 7.76
N MET A 23 6.95 -9.78 7.72
CA MET A 23 6.95 -8.83 8.83
C MET A 23 6.38 -9.46 10.11
N ASP A 24 5.29 -10.20 10.02
CA ASP A 24 4.66 -10.85 11.16
C ASP A 24 5.55 -11.96 11.75
N GLU A 25 6.18 -12.77 10.92
CA GLU A 25 7.11 -13.79 11.42
C GLU A 25 8.37 -13.16 12.05
N MET A 26 8.86 -12.03 11.51
CA MET A 26 9.93 -11.25 12.14
C MET A 26 9.48 -10.72 13.52
N LYS A 27 8.31 -10.07 13.61
CA LYS A 27 7.76 -9.55 14.87
C LYS A 27 7.57 -10.66 15.91
N LYS A 28 6.96 -11.78 15.53
CA LYS A 28 6.77 -12.95 16.40
C LYS A 28 8.10 -13.53 16.89
N ALA A 29 9.10 -13.61 16.02
CA ALA A 29 10.42 -14.08 16.40
C ALA A 29 11.10 -13.12 17.38
N LYS A 30 10.95 -11.81 17.17
CA LYS A 30 11.52 -10.76 18.04
C LYS A 30 10.92 -10.78 19.43
N ILE A 31 9.59 -10.89 19.54
CA ILE A 31 8.88 -11.05 20.82
C ILE A 31 9.38 -12.29 21.59
N LYS A 32 9.75 -13.36 20.87
CA LYS A 32 10.29 -14.59 21.45
C LYS A 32 11.80 -14.55 21.73
N GLY A 33 12.47 -13.41 21.54
CA GLY A 33 13.91 -13.27 21.75
C GLY A 33 14.77 -14.15 20.83
N ARG A 34 14.27 -14.47 19.63
CA ARG A 34 15.00 -15.36 18.71
C ARG A 34 16.09 -14.58 17.96
N PRO A 35 17.24 -15.19 17.65
CA PRO A 35 18.23 -14.57 16.77
C PRO A 35 17.66 -14.34 15.36
N PHE A 36 18.03 -13.23 14.72
CA PHE A 36 17.60 -12.90 13.36
C PHE A 36 17.90 -14.03 12.37
N THR A 37 19.12 -14.57 12.40
CA THR A 37 19.51 -15.68 11.50
C THR A 37 18.57 -16.89 11.61
N THR A 38 18.07 -17.21 12.81
CA THR A 38 17.08 -18.28 13.00
C THR A 38 15.72 -17.92 12.40
N ALA A 39 15.27 -16.67 12.58
CA ALA A 39 14.03 -16.18 12.01
C ALA A 39 14.09 -16.14 10.47
N HIS A 40 15.16 -15.57 9.93
CA HIS A 40 15.44 -15.43 8.50
C HIS A 40 15.42 -16.79 7.80
N ASN A 41 16.19 -17.76 8.29
CA ASN A 41 16.24 -19.11 7.71
C ASN A 41 14.87 -19.80 7.71
N ARG A 42 14.10 -19.62 8.79
CA ARG A 42 12.74 -20.17 8.89
C ARG A 42 11.79 -19.51 7.89
N ILE A 43 11.86 -18.20 7.75
CA ILE A 43 11.03 -17.44 6.79
C ILE A 43 11.37 -17.86 5.36
N CYS A 44 12.65 -17.92 4.98
CA CYS A 44 13.08 -18.40 3.67
C CYS A 44 12.60 -19.83 3.39
N LYS A 45 12.67 -20.72 4.39
CA LYS A 45 12.16 -22.09 4.26
C LYS A 45 10.65 -22.11 4.02
N ASN A 46 9.89 -21.30 4.75
CA ASN A 46 8.44 -21.22 4.58
C ASN A 46 8.07 -20.67 3.20
N LEU A 47 8.69 -19.56 2.77
CA LEU A 47 8.48 -18.98 1.44
C LEU A 47 8.80 -19.98 0.32
N ARG A 48 9.93 -20.70 0.43
CA ARG A 48 10.27 -21.76 -0.52
C ARG A 48 9.24 -22.88 -0.53
N SER A 49 8.79 -23.32 0.66
CA SER A 49 7.75 -24.33 0.74
C SER A 49 6.47 -23.89 0.04
N TYR A 50 5.99 -22.66 0.28
CA TYR A 50 4.80 -22.13 -0.41
C TYR A 50 4.97 -22.08 -1.93
N LEU A 51 6.14 -21.62 -2.40
CA LEU A 51 6.47 -21.59 -3.82
C LEU A 51 6.39 -23.00 -4.43
N GLU A 52 7.04 -23.97 -3.79
CA GLU A 52 7.15 -25.34 -4.28
C GLU A 52 5.80 -26.08 -4.20
N THR A 53 5.09 -26.03 -3.07
CA THR A 53 3.92 -26.91 -2.83
C THR A 53 2.63 -26.42 -3.48
N GLU A 54 2.41 -25.11 -3.60
CA GLU A 54 1.10 -24.58 -4.02
C GLU A 54 1.08 -24.09 -5.47
N TYR A 55 2.14 -23.40 -5.91
CA TYR A 55 2.13 -22.65 -7.16
C TYR A 55 3.03 -23.28 -8.23
N ALA A 56 4.33 -23.47 -7.93
CA ALA A 56 5.31 -23.94 -8.91
C ALA A 56 5.04 -25.40 -9.32
N LEU A 57 4.68 -26.30 -8.41
CA LEU A 57 4.37 -27.70 -8.77
C LEU A 57 3.21 -27.80 -9.77
N ASN A 58 2.15 -27.01 -9.62
CA ASN A 58 1.02 -27.04 -10.55
C ASN A 58 1.37 -26.43 -11.91
N LEU A 59 2.09 -25.31 -11.91
CA LEU A 59 2.52 -24.65 -13.15
C LEU A 59 3.51 -25.51 -13.94
N ILE A 60 4.54 -26.03 -13.27
CA ILE A 60 5.62 -26.80 -13.90
C ILE A 60 5.16 -28.18 -14.33
N ASN A 61 4.31 -28.87 -13.56
CA ASN A 61 3.93 -30.25 -13.88
C ASN A 61 2.79 -30.35 -14.91
N ARG A 62 1.85 -29.39 -14.92
CA ARG A 62 0.71 -29.42 -15.87
C ARG A 62 0.84 -28.47 -17.05
N PHE A 63 1.55 -27.36 -16.88
CA PHE A 63 1.56 -26.26 -17.84
C PHE A 63 3.00 -25.82 -18.12
N LYS A 64 3.91 -26.79 -18.25
CA LYS A 64 5.36 -26.58 -18.36
C LYS A 64 5.75 -25.61 -19.48
N GLU A 65 5.17 -25.80 -20.66
CA GLU A 65 5.49 -25.01 -21.85
C GLU A 65 5.03 -23.55 -21.74
N PRO A 66 3.75 -23.24 -21.46
CA PRO A 66 3.32 -21.85 -21.25
C PRO A 66 3.99 -21.20 -20.03
N TYR A 67 4.37 -21.99 -19.01
CA TYR A 67 5.17 -21.49 -17.89
C TYR A 67 6.57 -21.05 -18.34
N ASN A 68 7.27 -21.87 -19.13
CA ASN A 68 8.61 -21.55 -19.62
C ASN A 68 8.59 -20.33 -20.53
N LEU A 69 7.59 -20.21 -21.42
CA LEU A 69 7.39 -19.01 -22.26
C LEU A 69 7.30 -17.74 -21.40
N PHE A 70 6.60 -17.80 -20.27
CA PHE A 70 6.52 -16.67 -19.35
C PHE A 70 7.86 -16.33 -18.68
N GLN A 71 8.64 -17.34 -18.29
CA GLN A 71 9.97 -17.12 -17.71
C GLN A 71 10.93 -16.49 -18.73
N ASP A 72 10.83 -16.92 -19.98
CA ASP A 72 11.69 -16.47 -21.09
C ASP A 72 11.15 -15.24 -21.83
N ARG A 73 10.12 -14.56 -21.29
CA ARG A 73 9.39 -13.47 -21.96
C ARG A 73 10.26 -12.37 -22.57
N TYR A 74 11.37 -12.02 -21.92
CA TYR A 74 12.31 -11.00 -22.41
C TYR A 74 13.20 -11.48 -23.58
N THR A 75 13.12 -12.76 -23.94
CA THR A 75 13.71 -13.30 -25.18
C THR A 75 12.80 -13.02 -26.38
N TYR A 76 11.50 -12.82 -26.14
CA TYR A 76 10.48 -12.60 -27.17
C TYR A 76 10.13 -11.12 -27.35
N TYR A 77 10.10 -10.37 -26.24
CA TYR A 77 9.69 -8.97 -26.24
C TYR A 77 10.66 -8.10 -25.41
N ASP A 78 11.14 -7.03 -26.02
CA ASP A 78 11.84 -5.93 -25.36
C ASP A 78 10.85 -4.84 -24.90
N GLY A 79 11.17 -4.16 -23.80
CA GLY A 79 10.42 -3.00 -23.33
C GLY A 79 10.21 -2.99 -21.81
N GLU A 80 9.29 -2.12 -21.38
CA GLU A 80 8.86 -2.06 -19.98
C GLU A 80 8.15 -3.35 -19.56
N GLU A 81 8.31 -3.73 -18.28
CA GLU A 81 7.76 -4.97 -17.75
C GLU A 81 6.25 -5.09 -18.00
N ALA A 82 5.50 -3.99 -17.90
CA ALA A 82 4.06 -3.97 -18.14
C ALA A 82 3.70 -4.43 -19.56
N ASP A 83 4.37 -3.86 -20.56
CA ASP A 83 4.12 -4.15 -21.97
C ASP A 83 4.58 -5.55 -22.35
N VAL A 84 5.73 -5.98 -21.83
CA VAL A 84 6.27 -7.33 -22.06
C VAL A 84 5.34 -8.39 -21.48
N VAL A 85 4.83 -8.18 -20.26
CA VAL A 85 3.92 -9.11 -19.60
C VAL A 85 2.57 -9.14 -20.31
N ASP A 86 2.04 -8.00 -20.79
CA ASP A 86 0.80 -8.00 -21.55
C ASP A 86 0.94 -8.78 -22.87
N LYS A 87 1.96 -8.49 -23.66
CA LYS A 87 2.20 -9.19 -24.94
C LYS A 87 2.39 -10.69 -24.76
N ILE A 88 3.28 -11.13 -23.86
CA ILE A 88 3.56 -12.56 -23.68
C ILE A 88 2.30 -13.34 -23.24
N LEU A 89 1.44 -12.73 -22.41
CA LEU A 89 0.21 -13.35 -21.92
C LEU A 89 -0.89 -13.44 -22.99
N ASN A 90 -0.97 -12.49 -23.91
CA ASN A 90 -1.99 -12.48 -24.96
C ASN A 90 -1.56 -13.26 -26.21
N ASP A 91 -0.27 -13.21 -26.56
CA ASP A 91 0.20 -13.62 -27.87
C ASP A 91 0.85 -15.02 -27.85
N GLU A 92 1.76 -15.30 -26.91
CA GLU A 92 2.52 -16.56 -26.90
C GLU A 92 1.91 -17.61 -25.98
N ILE A 93 1.52 -17.19 -24.77
CA ILE A 93 1.15 -18.12 -23.70
C ILE A 93 -0.29 -18.60 -23.87
N LEU A 94 -1.18 -17.76 -24.40
CA LEU A 94 -2.60 -18.09 -24.53
C LEU A 94 -2.78 -19.31 -25.45
N ASP A 95 -2.15 -19.29 -26.62
CA ASP A 95 -2.22 -20.38 -27.59
C ASP A 95 -1.54 -21.65 -27.03
N SER A 96 -0.36 -21.50 -26.42
CA SER A 96 0.36 -22.60 -25.77
C SER A 96 -0.45 -23.25 -24.64
N TYR A 97 -1.17 -22.46 -23.86
CA TYR A 97 -2.06 -22.97 -22.81
C TYR A 97 -3.26 -23.73 -23.40
N HIS A 98 -3.90 -23.17 -24.43
CA HIS A 98 -5.08 -23.76 -25.04
C HIS A 98 -4.80 -25.07 -25.78
N ALA A 99 -3.56 -25.31 -26.21
CA ALA A 99 -3.12 -26.62 -26.70
C ALA A 99 -3.18 -27.72 -25.61
N ILE A 100 -3.15 -27.35 -24.33
CA ILE A 100 -3.16 -28.26 -23.17
C ILE A 100 -4.55 -28.31 -22.50
N ASN A 101 -5.19 -27.15 -22.37
CA ASN A 101 -6.46 -27.01 -21.65
C ASN A 101 -7.31 -25.88 -22.23
N GLU A 102 -8.55 -26.19 -22.60
CA GLU A 102 -9.50 -25.23 -23.18
C GLU A 102 -10.02 -24.20 -22.16
N SER A 103 -9.87 -24.45 -20.85
CA SER A 103 -10.47 -23.61 -19.80
C SER A 103 -9.52 -23.31 -18.64
N GLY A 104 -9.79 -22.21 -17.92
CA GLY A 104 -9.05 -21.90 -16.68
C GLY A 104 -7.79 -21.04 -16.87
N TYR A 105 -7.61 -20.42 -18.04
CA TYR A 105 -6.46 -19.56 -18.30
C TYR A 105 -6.31 -18.41 -17.28
N ASN A 106 -7.41 -17.78 -16.87
CA ASN A 106 -7.38 -16.75 -15.82
C ASN A 106 -6.74 -17.23 -14.50
N ARG A 107 -7.01 -18.49 -14.12
CA ARG A 107 -6.41 -19.09 -12.92
C ARG A 107 -4.93 -19.39 -13.12
N PHE A 108 -4.56 -19.81 -14.32
CA PHE A 108 -3.15 -19.98 -14.69
C PHE A 108 -2.39 -18.65 -14.61
N VAL A 109 -2.92 -17.57 -15.19
CA VAL A 109 -2.34 -16.22 -15.11
C VAL A 109 -2.24 -15.72 -13.65
N ALA A 110 -3.26 -15.96 -12.83
CA ALA A 110 -3.20 -15.64 -11.40
C ALA A 110 -2.09 -16.42 -10.67
N ASN A 111 -1.93 -17.71 -10.98
CA ASN A 111 -0.87 -18.54 -10.40
C ASN A 111 0.53 -18.08 -10.85
N LEU A 112 0.71 -17.67 -12.11
CA LEU A 112 1.96 -17.09 -12.60
C LEU A 112 2.35 -15.84 -11.80
N ALA A 113 1.38 -14.94 -11.55
CA ALA A 113 1.61 -13.74 -10.78
C ALA A 113 2.05 -14.05 -9.34
N LEU A 114 1.35 -14.96 -8.68
CA LEU A 114 1.68 -15.35 -7.29
C LEU A 114 3.04 -16.06 -7.20
N GLU A 115 3.36 -16.93 -8.14
CA GLU A 115 4.66 -17.59 -8.24
C GLU A 115 5.80 -16.58 -8.41
N THR A 116 5.62 -15.63 -9.33
CA THR A 116 6.61 -14.57 -9.62
C THR A 116 6.86 -13.72 -8.37
N VAL A 117 5.81 -13.29 -7.67
CA VAL A 117 5.95 -12.52 -6.43
C VAL A 117 6.70 -13.30 -5.36
N LEU A 118 6.30 -14.55 -5.11
CA LEU A 118 6.92 -15.37 -4.06
C LEU A 118 8.40 -15.62 -4.38
N ARG A 119 8.72 -15.88 -5.64
CA ARG A 119 10.09 -16.05 -6.12
C ARG A 119 10.91 -14.78 -5.92
N ASN A 120 10.40 -13.63 -6.39
CA ASN A 120 11.10 -12.34 -6.27
C ASN A 120 11.29 -11.95 -4.80
N SER A 121 10.25 -12.10 -3.97
CA SER A 121 10.32 -11.82 -2.54
C SER A 121 11.32 -12.71 -1.82
N LEU A 122 11.37 -14.01 -2.15
CA LEU A 122 12.34 -14.95 -1.58
C LEU A 122 13.77 -14.58 -1.98
N ILE A 123 14.00 -14.28 -3.25
CA ILE A 123 15.32 -13.88 -3.76
C ILE A 123 15.75 -12.60 -3.05
N HIS A 124 14.90 -11.58 -3.03
CA HIS A 124 15.16 -10.29 -2.41
C HIS A 124 15.46 -10.44 -0.91
N TYR A 125 14.57 -11.10 -0.15
CA TYR A 125 14.75 -11.34 1.29
C TYR A 125 16.05 -12.07 1.63
N LYS A 126 16.50 -12.96 0.74
CA LYS A 126 17.75 -13.70 0.90
C LYS A 126 18.97 -12.85 0.55
N SER A 127 18.90 -12.08 -0.53
CA SER A 127 20.01 -11.27 -1.05
C SER A 127 20.32 -10.06 -0.16
N TYR A 128 19.30 -9.46 0.46
CA TYR A 128 19.45 -8.28 1.31
C TYR A 128 19.38 -8.62 2.81
N LYS A 129 19.96 -9.77 3.20
CA LYS A 129 19.92 -10.27 4.59
C LYS A 129 20.33 -9.20 5.62
N ASP A 130 21.44 -8.51 5.38
CA ASP A 130 21.99 -7.52 6.30
C ASP A 130 21.04 -6.32 6.50
N TYR A 131 20.33 -5.93 5.44
CA TYR A 131 19.32 -4.88 5.50
C TYR A 131 18.15 -5.28 6.41
N TYR A 132 17.63 -6.49 6.22
CA TYR A 132 16.53 -7.00 7.04
C TYR A 132 16.95 -7.31 8.48
N GLU A 133 18.23 -7.61 8.72
CA GLU A 133 18.78 -7.76 10.06
C GLU A 133 18.69 -6.47 10.85
N LEU A 134 18.97 -5.32 10.21
CA LEU A 134 18.85 -4.01 10.85
C LEU A 134 17.40 -3.67 11.19
N ILE A 135 16.47 -3.88 10.24
CA ILE A 135 15.03 -3.74 10.49
C ILE A 135 14.61 -4.60 11.68
N TYR A 136 15.08 -5.84 11.72
CA TYR A 136 14.78 -6.76 12.81
C TYR A 136 15.35 -6.27 14.15
N ALA A 137 16.61 -5.86 14.19
CA ALA A 137 17.30 -5.45 15.40
C ALA A 137 16.66 -4.18 16.00
N LEU A 138 16.40 -3.17 15.16
CA LEU A 138 15.83 -1.89 15.58
C LEU A 138 14.31 -1.91 15.71
N GLY A 139 13.62 -2.85 15.06
CA GLY A 139 12.15 -2.92 15.07
C GLY A 139 11.49 -1.90 14.15
N LYS A 140 12.25 -1.34 13.20
CA LYS A 140 11.80 -0.34 12.24
C LYS A 140 11.14 -0.97 11.01
N TYR A 141 9.99 -1.62 11.22
CA TYR A 141 9.29 -2.38 10.17
C TYR A 141 8.67 -1.51 9.07
N GLU A 142 8.52 -0.21 9.32
CA GLU A 142 8.12 0.81 8.36
C GLU A 142 9.05 0.87 7.14
N PHE A 143 10.35 0.55 7.31
CA PHE A 143 11.31 0.48 6.21
C PHE A 143 11.29 -0.87 5.48
N PHE A 144 10.34 -1.76 5.75
CA PHE A 144 10.27 -3.04 5.04
C PHE A 144 9.71 -2.89 3.62
N PHE A 145 10.53 -3.20 2.60
CA PHE A 145 10.10 -3.34 1.20
C PHE A 145 10.79 -4.51 0.49
N PHE A 146 10.21 -4.98 -0.62
CA PHE A 146 10.77 -5.98 -1.53
C PHE A 146 11.14 -5.39 -2.90
N GLU A 147 11.37 -4.08 -2.92
CA GLU A 147 11.81 -3.35 -4.12
C GLU A 147 13.33 -3.41 -4.23
N ASN A 148 13.83 -3.68 -5.44
CA ASN A 148 15.26 -3.71 -5.68
C ASN A 148 15.86 -2.32 -5.45
N PHE A 149 17.09 -2.27 -4.96
CA PHE A 149 17.86 -1.04 -4.91
C PHE A 149 18.35 -0.76 -6.34
N GLU A 150 17.55 -0.05 -7.12
CA GLU A 150 17.84 0.23 -8.53
C GLU A 150 19.05 1.16 -8.65
N ASN A 151 20.08 0.72 -9.38
CA ASN A 151 21.29 1.50 -9.70
C ASN A 151 22.27 1.81 -8.54
N PHE A 152 22.04 1.31 -7.33
CA PHE A 152 22.97 1.49 -6.20
C PHE A 152 22.98 0.30 -5.22
N SER A 153 24.02 0.22 -4.38
CA SER A 153 24.12 -0.82 -3.35
C SER A 153 23.13 -0.53 -2.22
N PHE A 154 22.44 -1.55 -1.69
CA PHE A 154 21.62 -1.36 -0.49
C PHE A 154 22.41 -0.76 0.69
N ARG A 155 23.72 -1.00 0.74
CA ARG A 155 24.63 -0.47 1.77
C ARG A 155 24.86 1.03 1.63
N SER A 156 24.67 1.60 0.44
CA SER A 156 24.73 3.04 0.22
C SER A 156 23.39 3.74 0.43
N SER A 157 22.28 2.99 0.58
CA SER A 157 20.95 3.56 0.83
C SER A 157 20.91 4.33 2.16
N TYR A 158 20.16 5.43 2.17
CA TYR A 158 19.97 6.25 3.37
C TYR A 158 19.46 5.42 4.55
N PHE A 159 18.42 4.60 4.34
CA PHE A 159 17.83 3.78 5.40
C PHE A 159 18.83 2.81 6.03
N TYR A 160 19.70 2.20 5.21
CA TYR A 160 20.74 1.31 5.73
C TYR A 160 21.76 2.08 6.56
N LYS A 161 22.26 3.22 6.07
CA LYS A 161 23.22 4.07 6.80
C LYS A 161 22.62 4.59 8.11
N GLU A 162 21.38 5.10 8.10
CA GLU A 162 20.70 5.61 9.28
C GLU A 162 20.51 4.49 10.33
N MET A 163 20.08 3.30 9.91
CA MET A 163 19.96 2.16 10.82
C MET A 163 21.32 1.66 11.34
N MET A 164 22.37 1.67 10.50
CA MET A 164 23.73 1.33 10.91
C MET A 164 24.27 2.32 11.94
N ASP A 165 24.04 3.62 11.76
CA ASP A 165 24.45 4.67 12.68
C ASP A 165 23.74 4.57 14.05
N GLN A 166 22.49 4.11 14.06
CA GLN A 166 21.76 3.85 15.31
C GLN A 166 22.27 2.61 16.04
N LEU A 167 22.62 1.55 15.29
CA LEU A 167 23.10 0.29 15.89
C LEU A 167 24.58 0.34 16.29
N TYR A 168 25.39 1.12 15.56
CA TYR A 168 26.83 1.27 15.73
C TYR A 168 27.26 2.75 15.59
N PRO A 169 26.98 3.59 16.60
CA PRO A 169 27.26 5.03 16.54
C PRO A 169 28.74 5.38 16.35
N GLU A 170 29.61 4.49 16.80
CA GLU A 170 31.07 4.59 16.73
C GLU A 170 31.66 4.42 15.31
N ASN A 171 30.86 4.00 14.32
CA ASN A 171 31.29 3.96 12.92
C ASN A 171 31.23 5.32 12.21
N LYS A 172 30.61 6.35 12.81
CA LYS A 172 30.52 7.70 12.21
C LYS A 172 31.87 8.35 11.98
N ASP A 173 32.87 8.04 12.79
CA ASP A 173 34.18 8.69 12.73
C ASP A 173 35.11 8.11 11.64
N ASN A 174 34.75 7.00 11.00
CA ASN A 174 35.59 6.29 10.03
C ASN A 174 35.19 6.49 8.54
N SER A 175 34.11 7.21 8.22
CA SER A 175 33.60 7.37 6.85
C SER A 175 34.11 8.63 6.12
N ILE A 176 34.90 9.48 6.78
CA ILE A 176 35.49 10.69 6.21
C ILE A 176 36.86 10.35 5.59
N GLY A 177 36.87 9.61 4.48
CA GLY A 177 38.15 9.20 3.88
C GLY A 177 38.05 8.54 2.51
N GLY A 178 37.52 9.24 1.51
CA GLY A 178 37.56 8.77 0.13
C GLY A 178 36.81 9.68 -0.84
N ASN A 179 37.50 10.70 -1.36
CA ASN A 179 36.96 11.64 -2.35
C ASN A 179 37.05 11.05 -3.77
N ASN A 180 35.90 10.85 -4.41
CA ASN A 180 35.74 10.91 -5.87
C ASN A 180 34.69 11.99 -6.18
N GLU A 181 35.11 13.12 -6.75
CA GLU A 181 34.27 14.31 -6.95
C GLU A 181 33.10 14.09 -7.93
N LEU A 182 33.19 13.09 -8.82
CA LEU A 182 32.09 12.70 -9.74
C LEU A 182 31.04 11.78 -9.09
N GLU A 183 31.43 10.94 -8.12
CA GLU A 183 30.48 10.14 -7.32
C GLU A 183 29.76 11.02 -6.28
N SER A 184 30.33 12.18 -5.91
CA SER A 184 29.73 13.11 -4.95
C SER A 184 28.47 13.79 -5.46
N GLU A 185 28.34 14.12 -6.75
CA GLU A 185 27.19 14.88 -7.24
C GLU A 185 25.99 13.97 -7.49
N VAL A 186 26.22 12.79 -8.09
CA VAL A 186 25.19 11.77 -8.32
C VAL A 186 24.66 11.24 -6.98
N ASN A 187 25.54 10.96 -6.01
CA ASN A 187 25.09 10.56 -4.67
C ASN A 187 24.36 11.68 -3.93
N LYS A 188 24.70 12.96 -4.14
CA LYS A 188 23.95 14.09 -3.55
C LYS A 188 22.57 14.25 -4.18
N GLU A 189 22.42 14.05 -5.48
CA GLU A 189 21.12 14.10 -6.16
C GLU A 189 20.21 12.94 -5.75
N ILE A 190 20.78 11.73 -5.62
CA ILE A 190 20.08 10.55 -5.11
C ILE A 190 19.71 10.75 -3.63
N GLU A 191 20.66 11.18 -2.78
CA GLU A 191 20.37 11.52 -1.38
C GLU A 191 19.28 12.59 -1.27
N GLN A 192 19.29 13.63 -2.11
CA GLN A 192 18.26 14.66 -2.09
C GLN A 192 16.89 14.16 -2.56
N ASN A 193 16.82 13.29 -3.56
CA ASN A 193 15.57 12.70 -4.01
C ASN A 193 15.01 11.68 -3.02
N GLU A 194 15.85 10.86 -2.40
CA GLU A 194 15.45 9.91 -1.36
C GLU A 194 15.07 10.62 -0.04
N LEU A 195 15.81 11.65 0.36
CA LEU A 195 15.42 12.53 1.48
C LEU A 195 14.10 13.23 1.19
N LYS A 196 13.89 13.75 -0.02
CA LYS A 196 12.60 14.31 -0.41
C LYS A 196 11.50 13.27 -0.30
N HIS A 197 11.71 12.04 -0.80
CA HIS A 197 10.67 11.03 -0.77
C HIS A 197 10.38 10.52 0.66
N SER A 198 11.39 10.40 1.51
CA SER A 198 11.23 10.07 2.93
C SER A 198 10.58 11.20 3.71
N GLN A 199 10.97 12.46 3.45
CA GLN A 199 10.34 13.64 4.03
C GLN A 199 8.89 13.75 3.59
N GLU A 200 8.59 13.54 2.30
CA GLU A 200 7.23 13.49 1.78
C GLU A 200 6.42 12.33 2.39
N HIS A 201 7.04 11.17 2.63
CA HIS A 201 6.39 10.03 3.30
C HIS A 201 6.09 10.32 4.78
N GLU A 202 7.06 10.81 5.55
CA GLU A 202 6.88 11.20 6.95
C GLU A 202 5.90 12.37 7.08
N GLU A 203 5.98 13.35 6.18
CA GLU A 203 5.03 14.47 6.11
C GLU A 203 3.62 13.96 5.78
N THR A 204 3.50 13.00 4.86
CA THR A 204 2.22 12.37 4.52
C THR A 204 1.66 11.58 5.71
N LEU A 205 2.46 10.77 6.40
CA LEU A 205 2.05 10.06 7.61
C LEU A 205 1.64 11.03 8.72
N GLY A 206 2.44 12.08 8.95
CA GLY A 206 2.12 13.13 9.91
C GLY A 206 0.81 13.84 9.57
N LYS A 207 0.52 14.11 8.29
CA LYS A 207 -0.77 14.67 7.85
C LYS A 207 -1.93 13.70 8.06
N LEU A 208 -1.73 12.39 7.87
CA LEU A 208 -2.75 11.37 8.12
C LEU A 208 -3.08 11.24 9.61
N ASP A 209 -2.07 11.31 10.48
CA ASP A 209 -2.23 11.19 11.93
C ASP A 209 -2.85 12.43 12.59
N GLN A 210 -2.91 13.56 11.88
CA GLN A 210 -3.58 14.78 12.37
C GLN A 210 -5.10 14.66 12.44
N PHE A 211 -5.72 13.72 11.72
CA PHE A 211 -7.17 13.54 11.73
C PHE A 211 -7.62 12.94 13.06
N ASN A 212 -8.51 13.61 13.78
CA ASN A 212 -9.15 13.03 14.96
C ASN A 212 -10.38 12.21 14.57
N ASP A 213 -10.87 11.38 15.51
CA ASP A 213 -12.01 10.50 15.27
C ASP A 213 -13.28 11.20 14.76
N ASN A 214 -13.58 12.42 15.21
CA ASN A 214 -14.77 13.14 14.72
C ASN A 214 -14.63 13.56 13.25
N GLU A 215 -13.43 13.94 12.83
CA GLU A 215 -13.12 14.27 11.43
C GLU A 215 -13.18 13.01 10.57
N ARG A 216 -12.62 11.90 11.07
CA ARG A 216 -12.71 10.58 10.41
C ARG A 216 -14.17 10.14 10.23
N PHE A 217 -15.01 10.26 11.26
CA PHE A 217 -16.44 9.93 11.18
C PHE A 217 -17.21 10.83 10.21
N LEU A 218 -16.87 12.12 10.13
CA LEU A 218 -17.48 13.02 9.16
C LEU A 218 -17.13 12.61 7.71
N VAL A 219 -15.88 12.23 7.46
CA VAL A 219 -15.47 11.73 6.13
C VAL A 219 -16.22 10.45 5.77
N ILE A 220 -16.35 9.49 6.71
CA ILE A 220 -17.14 8.27 6.48
C ILE A 220 -18.61 8.59 6.17
N HIS A 221 -19.22 9.52 6.93
CA HIS A 221 -20.59 9.96 6.70
C HIS A 221 -20.79 10.50 5.27
N ILE A 222 -19.85 11.31 4.78
CA ILE A 222 -19.90 11.89 3.44
C ILE A 222 -19.77 10.82 2.37
N ILE A 223 -18.83 9.89 2.53
CA ILE A 223 -18.69 8.74 1.62
C ILE A 223 -20.00 7.95 1.58
N GLN A 224 -20.60 7.68 2.74
CA GLN A 224 -21.88 6.98 2.80
C GLN A 224 -23.00 7.77 2.09
N LYS A 225 -23.08 9.08 2.31
CA LYS A 225 -24.08 9.95 1.65
C LYS A 225 -23.95 9.92 0.13
N ILE A 226 -22.73 9.93 -0.39
CA ILE A 226 -22.45 9.86 -1.83
C ILE A 226 -22.86 8.48 -2.39
N LEU A 227 -22.49 7.39 -1.72
CA LEU A 227 -22.87 6.02 -2.11
C LEU A 227 -24.38 5.78 -2.05
N ASP A 228 -25.07 6.34 -1.05
CA ASP A 228 -26.53 6.19 -0.89
C ASP A 228 -27.31 7.00 -1.95
N ARG A 229 -26.73 8.09 -2.50
CA ARG A 229 -27.27 8.82 -3.66
C ARG A 229 -27.13 8.00 -4.95
N ASP A 230 -26.01 7.29 -5.12
CA ASP A 230 -25.70 6.39 -6.25
C ASP A 230 -26.75 5.26 -6.43
N ILE A 231 -27.44 4.88 -5.35
CA ILE A 231 -28.44 3.80 -5.36
C ILE A 231 -29.85 4.29 -5.70
N LYS A 232 -30.14 5.61 -5.59
CA LYS A 232 -31.53 6.12 -5.58
C LYS A 232 -31.96 6.93 -6.81
N ASP A 233 -31.04 7.53 -7.56
CA ASP A 233 -31.39 8.42 -8.69
C ASP A 233 -30.81 7.94 -10.03
N THR A 234 -31.56 7.19 -10.82
CA THR A 234 -31.06 6.56 -12.07
C THR A 234 -30.66 7.52 -13.21
N ASP A 235 -30.81 8.85 -13.05
CA ASP A 235 -30.63 9.84 -14.14
C ASP A 235 -29.63 10.98 -13.84
N VAL A 236 -28.80 10.88 -12.79
CA VAL A 236 -27.77 11.89 -12.47
C VAL A 236 -26.37 11.38 -12.84
N GLN A 237 -25.55 12.20 -13.49
CA GLN A 237 -24.11 11.90 -13.62
C GLN A 237 -23.48 11.90 -12.23
N PHE A 238 -23.22 10.71 -11.71
CA PHE A 238 -22.71 10.56 -10.36
C PHE A 238 -21.22 10.92 -10.27
N PRO A 239 -20.81 11.66 -9.21
CA PRO A 239 -19.41 11.93 -8.97
C PRO A 239 -18.69 10.62 -8.65
N THR A 240 -17.85 10.16 -9.58
CA THR A 240 -17.14 8.89 -9.42
C THR A 240 -15.92 9.10 -8.52
N ILE A 241 -15.89 8.46 -7.35
CA ILE A 241 -14.69 8.42 -6.51
C ILE A 241 -13.67 7.49 -7.18
N SER A 242 -12.52 8.02 -7.60
CA SER A 242 -11.45 7.20 -8.18
C SER A 242 -10.97 6.15 -7.17
N ALA A 243 -10.48 5.00 -7.66
CA ALA A 243 -9.92 3.97 -6.78
C ALA A 243 -8.76 4.51 -5.92
N THR A 244 -7.96 5.44 -6.48
CA THR A 244 -6.88 6.13 -5.77
C THR A 244 -7.42 6.99 -4.62
N SER A 245 -8.45 7.80 -4.89
CA SER A 245 -9.10 8.63 -3.88
C SER A 245 -9.74 7.76 -2.80
N PHE A 246 -10.38 6.65 -3.19
CA PHE A 246 -10.97 5.70 -2.25
C PHE A 246 -9.93 5.07 -1.31
N ILE A 247 -8.77 4.65 -1.81
CA ILE A 247 -7.69 4.08 -0.98
C ILE A 247 -7.13 5.13 -0.01
N LYS A 248 -6.89 6.37 -0.48
CA LYS A 248 -6.42 7.46 0.40
C LYS A 248 -7.45 7.74 1.50
N LEU A 249 -8.74 7.77 1.17
CA LEU A 249 -9.82 7.92 2.16
C LEU A 249 -9.83 6.77 3.16
N MET A 250 -9.72 5.52 2.72
CA MET A 250 -9.64 4.34 3.60
C MET A 250 -8.46 4.42 4.58
N ARG A 251 -7.33 5.00 4.17
CA ARG A 251 -6.19 5.24 5.07
C ARG A 251 -6.47 6.34 6.10
N ILE A 252 -7.15 7.42 5.72
CA ILE A 252 -7.56 8.49 6.64
C ILE A 252 -8.59 7.97 7.65
N VAL A 253 -9.63 7.31 7.16
CA VAL A 253 -10.73 6.86 8.02
C VAL A 253 -10.36 5.62 8.81
N GLY A 254 -9.48 4.74 8.32
CA GLY A 254 -9.11 3.49 8.97
C GLY A 254 -8.30 3.64 10.27
N GLY A 255 -7.89 4.86 10.63
CA GLY A 255 -7.13 5.13 11.86
C GLY A 255 -7.97 5.35 13.13
N PHE A 256 -9.27 5.02 13.17
CA PHE A 256 -10.11 5.28 14.36
C PHE A 256 -9.69 4.45 15.58
N ASP A 257 -9.62 5.10 16.74
CA ASP A 257 -9.24 4.46 18.01
C ASP A 257 -10.42 3.71 18.67
N ASP A 258 -11.66 4.11 18.35
CA ASP A 258 -12.88 3.52 18.93
C ASP A 258 -13.27 2.19 18.26
N LEU A 259 -12.66 1.10 18.75
CA LEU A 259 -12.93 -0.28 18.29
C LEU A 259 -14.33 -0.80 18.67
N LYS A 260 -15.11 -0.07 19.48
CA LYS A 260 -16.43 -0.53 19.95
C LYS A 260 -17.40 -0.83 18.81
N ILE A 261 -17.18 -0.24 17.63
CA ILE A 261 -18.03 -0.46 16.46
C ILE A 261 -18.06 -1.92 16.00
N PHE A 262 -17.04 -2.71 16.32
CA PHE A 262 -16.97 -4.12 15.93
C PHE A 262 -17.73 -5.07 16.86
N TYR A 263 -18.03 -4.65 18.10
CA TYR A 263 -18.55 -5.56 19.12
C TYR A 263 -19.71 -5.00 19.97
N GLN A 264 -20.03 -3.71 19.87
CA GLN A 264 -21.24 -3.14 20.47
C GLN A 264 -22.38 -3.08 19.46
N GLU A 265 -23.61 -3.30 19.92
CA GLU A 265 -24.80 -3.07 19.12
C GLU A 265 -24.87 -1.61 18.64
N ALA A 266 -25.27 -1.43 17.38
CA ALA A 266 -25.25 -0.13 16.68
C ALA A 266 -25.96 1.00 17.46
N ASN A 267 -27.06 0.70 18.15
CA ASN A 267 -27.86 1.68 18.90
C ASN A 267 -27.12 2.24 20.13
N ASN A 268 -26.17 1.47 20.69
CA ASN A 268 -25.38 1.86 21.86
C ASN A 268 -23.98 2.36 21.48
N ASN A 269 -23.66 2.37 20.18
CA ASN A 269 -22.35 2.74 19.69
C ASN A 269 -22.29 4.23 19.29
N THR A 270 -21.36 4.95 19.91
CA THR A 270 -21.19 6.40 19.68
C THR A 270 -20.60 6.69 18.31
N ALA A 271 -19.60 5.92 17.86
CA ALA A 271 -19.00 6.06 16.53
C ALA A 271 -20.05 5.85 15.42
N TYR A 272 -20.85 4.78 15.51
CA TYR A 272 -21.97 4.52 14.61
C TYR A 272 -22.96 5.68 14.59
N SER A 273 -23.35 6.20 15.76
CA SER A 273 -24.28 7.33 15.84
C SER A 273 -23.73 8.60 15.20
N LYS A 274 -22.43 8.87 15.34
CA LYS A 274 -21.74 10.01 14.71
C LYS A 274 -21.64 9.86 13.20
N VAL A 275 -21.29 8.68 12.68
CA VAL A 275 -21.27 8.41 11.24
C VAL A 275 -22.68 8.52 10.65
N LYS A 276 -23.68 7.93 11.31
CA LYS A 276 -25.06 7.93 10.80
C LYS A 276 -25.68 9.32 10.77
N LYS A 277 -25.49 10.11 11.84
CA LYS A 277 -26.09 11.45 11.98
C LYS A 277 -25.22 12.57 11.41
N GLY A 278 -23.94 12.31 11.10
CA GLY A 278 -23.01 13.31 10.61
C GLY A 278 -22.94 14.54 11.53
N LEU A 279 -23.17 15.73 10.95
CA LEU A 279 -23.16 17.00 11.68
C LEU A 279 -24.34 17.17 12.66
N GLU A 280 -25.47 16.49 12.43
CA GLU A 280 -26.64 16.58 13.30
C GLU A 280 -26.40 15.98 14.69
N TYR A 281 -25.38 15.13 14.81
CA TYR A 281 -24.94 14.62 16.11
C TYR A 281 -24.50 15.75 17.06
N TYR A 282 -23.94 16.84 16.53
CA TYR A 282 -23.37 17.91 17.33
C TYR A 282 -24.40 19.02 17.57
N SER A 283 -24.59 19.40 18.84
CA SER A 283 -25.65 20.34 19.23
C SER A 283 -25.36 21.80 18.83
N SER A 284 -24.10 22.19 18.67
CA SER A 284 -23.71 23.59 18.44
C SER A 284 -23.29 23.85 16.99
N ASP A 285 -23.86 24.88 16.37
CA ASP A 285 -23.42 25.31 15.04
C ASP A 285 -21.95 25.74 15.01
N LYS A 286 -21.45 26.27 16.13
CA LYS A 286 -20.03 26.62 16.27
C LYS A 286 -19.14 25.37 16.23
N SER A 287 -19.56 24.26 16.85
CA SER A 287 -18.79 23.01 16.78
C SER A 287 -18.89 22.37 15.40
N LYS A 288 -20.06 22.43 14.75
CA LYS A 288 -20.24 21.94 13.37
C LYS A 288 -19.33 22.71 12.40
N GLN A 289 -19.33 24.04 12.45
CA GLN A 289 -18.46 24.87 11.61
C GLN A 289 -16.99 24.57 11.81
N LYS A 290 -16.53 24.51 13.06
CA LYS A 290 -15.13 24.14 13.37
C LYS A 290 -14.76 22.77 12.83
N LEU A 291 -15.65 21.79 12.94
CA LEU A 291 -15.41 20.44 12.45
C LEU A 291 -15.29 20.42 10.92
N ILE A 292 -16.19 21.11 10.21
CA ILE A 292 -16.12 21.24 8.75
C ILE A 292 -14.82 21.94 8.35
N ASP A 293 -14.53 23.10 8.93
CA ASP A 293 -13.37 23.92 8.55
C ASP A 293 -12.05 23.18 8.79
N SER A 294 -11.92 22.50 9.93
CA SER A 294 -10.76 21.67 10.26
C SER A 294 -10.61 20.48 9.30
N THR A 295 -11.72 19.78 9.01
CA THR A 295 -11.73 18.63 8.08
C THR A 295 -11.35 19.07 6.67
N MET A 296 -11.96 20.13 6.15
CA MET A 296 -11.65 20.70 4.84
C MET A 296 -10.19 21.14 4.75
N SER A 297 -9.67 21.79 5.79
CA SER A 297 -8.27 22.24 5.80
C SER A 297 -7.29 21.09 5.66
N LYS A 298 -7.56 19.94 6.30
CA LYS A 298 -6.69 18.76 6.22
C LYS A 298 -6.88 17.96 4.92
N LEU A 299 -8.09 17.94 4.36
CA LEU A 299 -8.37 17.24 3.10
C LEU A 299 -7.79 17.94 1.86
N LYS A 300 -7.55 19.26 1.93
CA LYS A 300 -6.94 20.04 0.83
C LYS A 300 -5.61 19.45 0.35
N ASP A 301 -4.82 18.89 1.26
CA ASP A 301 -3.50 18.34 0.95
C ASP A 301 -3.54 17.05 0.12
N PHE A 302 -4.71 16.43 -0.04
CA PHE A 302 -4.86 15.09 -0.62
C PHE A 302 -5.62 15.04 -1.95
N ASP A 303 -6.11 16.19 -2.42
CA ASP A 303 -6.84 16.40 -3.67
C ASP A 303 -8.11 15.53 -3.80
N PHE A 304 -9.08 15.75 -2.89
CA PHE A 304 -10.37 15.06 -2.86
C PHE A 304 -11.52 15.94 -3.37
N GLY A 305 -11.52 16.30 -4.66
CA GLY A 305 -12.53 17.20 -5.24
C GLY A 305 -13.98 16.86 -4.83
N VAL A 306 -14.43 15.62 -5.09
CA VAL A 306 -15.79 15.17 -4.79
C VAL A 306 -16.18 15.30 -3.30
N ILE A 307 -15.26 15.02 -2.38
CA ILE A 307 -15.53 15.11 -0.93
C ILE A 307 -15.53 16.58 -0.48
N MET A 308 -14.64 17.39 -1.08
CA MET A 308 -14.56 18.82 -0.81
C MET A 308 -15.82 19.54 -1.29
N ASP A 309 -16.32 19.21 -2.48
CA ASP A 309 -17.57 19.77 -3.03
C ASP A 309 -18.76 19.48 -2.10
N GLU A 310 -18.88 18.25 -1.61
CA GLU A 310 -19.93 17.87 -0.67
C GLU A 310 -19.80 18.59 0.67
N LEU A 311 -18.57 18.77 1.18
CA LEU A 311 -18.32 19.56 2.39
C LEU A 311 -18.68 21.04 2.19
N GLU A 312 -18.43 21.60 1.00
CA GLU A 312 -18.81 22.97 0.65
C GLU A 312 -20.32 23.15 0.55
N GLU A 313 -21.03 22.19 -0.04
CA GLU A 313 -22.49 22.18 -0.09
C GLU A 313 -23.07 22.17 1.34
N ILE A 314 -22.60 21.24 2.18
CA ILE A 314 -23.02 21.14 3.59
C ILE A 314 -22.70 22.41 4.37
N LYS A 315 -21.52 23.01 4.14
CA LYS A 315 -21.12 24.28 4.77
C LYS A 315 -22.05 25.42 4.35
N THR A 316 -22.42 25.46 3.09
CA THR A 316 -23.32 26.48 2.52
C THR A 316 -24.73 26.33 3.08
N GLU A 317 -25.27 25.12 3.18
CA GLU A 317 -26.56 24.82 3.82
C GLU A 317 -26.58 25.24 5.30
N LEU A 318 -25.49 24.99 6.03
CA LEU A 318 -25.37 25.37 7.43
C LEU A 318 -25.31 26.89 7.63
N LEU A 319 -24.75 27.63 6.65
CA LEU A 319 -24.71 29.09 6.66
C LEU A 319 -26.01 29.73 6.16
N SER A 320 -26.69 29.12 5.19
CA SER A 320 -27.96 29.62 4.65
C SER A 320 -29.10 29.48 5.66
N ASN A 321 -29.12 28.39 6.44
CA ASN A 321 -30.04 28.20 7.56
C ASN A 321 -29.87 29.26 8.67
N LYS A 322 -28.70 29.91 8.81
CA LYS A 322 -28.51 31.07 9.71
C LYS A 322 -29.18 32.35 9.23
N ASN A 323 -29.36 32.52 7.92
CA ASN A 323 -29.94 33.74 7.34
C ASN A 323 -31.48 33.76 7.36
N ILE A 324 -32.12 32.61 7.61
CA ILE A 324 -33.57 32.51 7.75
C ILE A 324 -34.03 32.91 9.17
N TYR A 325 -33.18 32.75 10.19
CA TYR A 325 -33.48 33.09 11.59
C TYR A 325 -32.89 34.43 12.06
N LYS A 326 -32.43 35.27 11.13
CA LYS A 326 -31.94 36.64 11.39
C LYS A 326 -32.82 37.73 10.75
N ARG A 327 -34.13 37.48 10.59
CA ARG A 327 -35.13 38.51 10.31
C ARG A 327 -36.09 38.65 11.47
#